data_AF-A0A3R6N936-F1
#
_entry.id   AF-A0A3R6N936-F1
#
_cell.length_a   1.000
_cell.length_b   1.000
_cell.length_c   1.000
_cell.angle_alpha   90.00
_cell.angle_beta   90.00
_cell.angle_gamma   90.00
#
_symmetry.space_group_name_H-M   'P 1'
#
loop_
_entity.id
_entity.type
_entity.pdbx_description
1 polymer ?
#
loop_
_entity_poly.entity_id
_entity_poly.type
_entity_poly.pdbx_seq_one_letter_code
_entity_poly.pdbx_strand_id
1 'polypeptide(L)'
;MKQEKSKKYEKPGKFAAMLLLLFLTAVCPDISAYASDKAVETVYLGAPEHVWWETDTTGKWSSVKKAHEYQVKLYIADNMERDEDNWRKVDFDDESLEEAECVITRRTGETSCDFSAYMNDLHTYFFVVRATPKVSEQAYVKAGSWTGSPDVDYRAKQVIGYTDGKWRNYLEGSRYQLVDGTYLEAGWQLIEASWYLFDEQGYRLTGWQERDGKKYYLGDSGQLATGWFVWNENWYYADSDGVMQTGWIMTEPGKYYYMDENGIWVEDKEKDVDV
;
A
#
# COMPACT_ATOMS: atom_id res chain seq x y z
N MET A 1 -22.12 57.66 -47.23
CA MET A 1 -23.44 57.98 -47.84
C MET A 1 -23.51 57.23 -49.17
N LYS A 2 -24.48 56.29 -49.29
CA LYS A 2 -25.08 55.62 -50.48
C LYS A 2 -24.29 55.54 -51.80
N GLN A 3 -24.32 54.50 -52.62
CA GLN A 3 -24.84 53.14 -52.61
C GLN A 3 -24.29 52.48 -53.89
N GLU A 4 -24.26 51.15 -53.90
CA GLU A 4 -24.12 50.27 -55.07
C GLU A 4 -24.93 50.67 -56.31
N LYS A 5 -24.47 50.23 -57.49
CA LYS A 5 -25.25 49.45 -58.46
C LYS A 5 -24.31 48.81 -59.49
N SER A 6 -24.18 47.48 -59.44
CA SER A 6 -24.78 46.51 -60.38
C SER A 6 -24.17 46.50 -61.79
N LYS A 7 -23.58 45.37 -62.22
CA LYS A 7 -24.31 44.32 -62.96
C LYS A 7 -23.36 43.19 -63.33
N LYS A 8 -23.98 42.01 -63.35
CA LYS A 8 -23.44 40.67 -63.47
C LYS A 8 -23.55 40.20 -64.93
N TYR A 9 -22.81 39.13 -65.22
CA TYR A 9 -22.94 38.11 -66.28
C TYR A 9 -21.87 38.16 -67.40
N GLU A 10 -20.92 37.22 -67.51
CA GLU A 10 -20.90 35.74 -67.67
C GLU A 10 -20.76 35.32 -69.14
N LYS A 11 -19.60 34.75 -69.50
CA LYS A 11 -19.44 33.34 -69.91
C LYS A 11 -18.00 33.07 -70.36
N PRO A 12 -17.36 31.97 -69.91
CA PRO A 12 -16.07 31.54 -70.42
C PRO A 12 -16.23 30.39 -71.42
N GLY A 13 -15.27 30.28 -72.34
CA GLY A 13 -15.22 29.18 -73.30
C GLY A 13 -13.82 28.92 -73.85
N LYS A 14 -13.18 27.91 -73.24
CA LYS A 14 -12.25 26.92 -73.81
C LYS A 14 -10.73 27.21 -73.85
N PHE A 15 -10.05 26.39 -73.04
CA PHE A 15 -8.88 25.54 -73.34
C PHE A 15 -7.68 26.11 -74.11
N ALA A 16 -6.55 26.21 -73.40
CA ALA A 16 -5.26 25.71 -73.89
C ALA A 16 -4.38 25.34 -72.69
N ALA A 17 -3.77 24.16 -72.77
CA ALA A 17 -2.96 23.55 -71.73
C ALA A 17 -1.49 23.95 -71.83
N MET A 18 -0.79 23.74 -70.70
CA MET A 18 0.60 23.28 -70.60
C MET A 18 1.69 24.36 -70.64
N LEU A 19 2.34 24.63 -69.49
CA LEU A 19 3.63 24.05 -69.13
C LEU A 19 4.03 24.44 -67.69
N LEU A 20 4.68 23.48 -67.04
CA LEU A 20 5.13 23.38 -65.65
C LEU A 20 6.26 24.38 -65.30
N LEU A 21 6.24 24.98 -64.11
CA LEU A 21 7.37 24.96 -63.14
C LEU A 21 6.99 25.66 -61.83
N LEU A 22 7.11 24.93 -60.71
CA LEU A 22 7.00 25.43 -59.34
C LEU A 22 8.13 26.41 -59.01
N PHE A 23 7.80 27.58 -58.45
CA PHE A 23 8.65 28.27 -57.46
C PHE A 23 7.79 29.09 -56.46
N LEU A 24 8.10 28.85 -55.17
CA LEU A 24 7.81 29.58 -53.92
C LEU A 24 6.86 30.80 -53.93
N THR A 25 5.83 30.75 -53.06
CA THR A 25 5.53 31.79 -52.06
C THR A 25 4.75 31.20 -50.88
N ALA A 26 5.15 31.59 -49.67
CA ALA A 26 4.67 31.15 -48.38
C ALA A 26 3.24 31.62 -48.03
N VAL A 27 2.49 30.77 -47.31
CA VAL A 27 1.56 31.15 -46.22
C VAL A 27 1.48 29.97 -45.23
N CYS A 28 1.95 30.18 -44.00
CA CYS A 28 1.46 29.48 -42.80
C CYS A 28 0.26 30.33 -42.32
N PRO A 29 -0.87 29.78 -41.82
CA PRO A 29 -0.98 28.57 -41.01
C PRO A 29 -2.13 27.60 -41.41
N ASP A 30 -1.94 26.32 -41.08
CA ASP A 30 -2.96 25.54 -40.37
C ASP A 30 -2.34 24.21 -39.93
N ILE A 31 -1.78 24.20 -38.72
CA ILE A 31 -1.65 22.99 -37.92
C ILE A 31 -3.08 22.63 -37.49
N SER A 32 -3.82 21.97 -38.38
CA SER A 32 -5.15 21.44 -38.07
C SER A 32 -5.55 20.44 -39.16
N ALA A 33 -4.69 19.46 -39.43
CA ALA A 33 -5.13 18.27 -40.15
C ALA A 33 -5.76 17.31 -39.13
N TYR A 34 -6.96 17.69 -38.68
CA TYR A 34 -8.00 16.81 -38.14
C TYR A 34 -7.51 15.77 -37.12
N ALA A 35 -7.34 16.23 -35.88
CA ALA A 35 -7.88 15.47 -34.77
C ALA A 35 -9.34 15.19 -35.12
N SER A 36 -9.66 13.98 -35.58
CA SER A 36 -11.03 13.63 -35.86
C SER A 36 -11.77 13.63 -34.52
N ASP A 37 -12.68 14.59 -34.36
CA ASP A 37 -13.70 14.74 -33.30
C ASP A 37 -14.68 13.55 -33.22
N LYS A 38 -14.23 12.33 -33.51
CA LYS A 38 -14.99 11.09 -33.31
C LYS A 38 -14.07 10.03 -32.73
N ALA A 39 -14.20 9.92 -31.41
CA ALA A 39 -13.90 8.75 -30.62
C ALA A 39 -12.46 8.24 -30.76
N VAL A 40 -11.58 8.77 -29.89
CA VAL A 40 -10.78 7.81 -29.12
C VAL A 40 -11.80 6.98 -28.35
N GLU A 41 -12.33 5.94 -28.99
CA GLU A 41 -12.93 4.83 -28.27
C GLU A 41 -11.88 4.46 -27.25
N THR A 42 -12.12 4.87 -26.00
CA THR A 42 -11.15 4.69 -24.95
C THR A 42 -10.87 3.21 -24.91
N VAL A 43 -9.67 2.81 -25.32
CA VAL A 43 -9.29 1.42 -25.19
C VAL A 43 -9.10 1.21 -23.70
N TYR A 44 -10.00 0.44 -23.11
CA TYR A 44 -9.87 0.01 -21.72
C TYR A 44 -9.03 -1.25 -21.72
N LEU A 45 -7.97 -1.25 -20.91
CA LEU A 45 -7.12 -2.44 -20.80
C LEU A 45 -7.84 -3.60 -20.14
N GLY A 46 -8.94 -3.37 -19.41
CA GLY A 46 -9.61 -4.39 -18.61
C GLY A 46 -8.85 -4.68 -17.32
N ALA A 47 -9.49 -5.39 -16.39
CA ALA A 47 -8.86 -5.83 -15.15
C ALA A 47 -8.46 -7.32 -15.25
N PRO A 48 -7.44 -7.78 -14.51
CA PRO A 48 -7.16 -9.20 -14.38
C PRO A 48 -8.39 -9.97 -13.86
N GLU A 49 -8.75 -11.08 -14.51
CA GLU A 49 -9.95 -11.86 -14.13
C GLU A 49 -9.75 -12.71 -12.85
N HIS A 50 -8.50 -13.06 -12.54
CA HIS A 50 -8.15 -13.83 -11.36
C HIS A 50 -6.91 -13.22 -10.72
N VAL A 51 -6.96 -13.05 -9.40
CA VAL A 51 -5.87 -12.54 -8.56
C VAL A 51 -5.82 -13.43 -7.33
N TRP A 52 -4.64 -13.98 -7.02
CA TRP A 52 -4.45 -14.92 -5.92
C TRP A 52 -3.02 -14.88 -5.40
N TRP A 53 -2.80 -15.56 -4.28
CA TRP A 53 -1.48 -15.76 -3.70
C TRP A 53 -0.89 -17.08 -4.19
N GLU A 54 0.26 -17.03 -4.84
CA GLU A 54 1.01 -18.22 -5.26
C GLU A 54 1.74 -18.85 -4.08
N THR A 55 2.36 -17.99 -3.27
CA THR A 55 2.88 -18.31 -1.95
C THR A 55 2.30 -17.31 -0.97
N ASP A 56 2.56 -17.48 0.32
CA ASP A 56 2.11 -16.53 1.31
C ASP A 56 2.61 -15.09 0.98
N THR A 57 3.78 -14.93 0.35
CA THR A 57 4.38 -13.59 0.06
C THR A 57 4.29 -13.17 -1.40
N THR A 58 3.94 -14.09 -2.31
CA THR A 58 4.00 -13.82 -3.75
C THR A 58 2.60 -13.78 -4.34
N GLY A 59 2.20 -12.60 -4.82
CA GLY A 59 0.94 -12.41 -5.53
C GLY A 59 1.06 -12.76 -7.01
N LYS A 60 -0.01 -13.33 -7.58
CA LYS A 60 -0.17 -13.62 -9.00
C LYS A 60 -1.53 -13.19 -9.54
N TRP A 61 -1.58 -12.94 -10.84
CA TRP A 61 -2.80 -12.57 -11.53
C TRP A 61 -2.83 -13.03 -12.99
N SER A 62 -4.03 -13.09 -13.55
CA SER A 62 -4.23 -13.38 -14.97
C SER A 62 -3.73 -12.23 -15.85
N SER A 63 -2.98 -12.58 -16.90
CA SER A 63 -2.60 -11.60 -17.93
C SER A 63 -3.85 -11.04 -18.62
N VAL A 64 -3.77 -9.80 -19.10
CA VAL A 64 -4.83 -9.21 -19.90
C VAL A 64 -4.32 -9.07 -21.32
N LYS A 65 -5.08 -9.55 -22.31
CA LYS A 65 -4.61 -9.77 -23.69
C LYS A 65 -3.94 -8.56 -24.35
N LYS A 66 -4.28 -7.33 -23.93
CA LYS A 66 -3.72 -6.07 -24.46
C LYS A 66 -2.79 -5.34 -23.48
N ALA A 67 -2.60 -5.88 -22.28
CA ALA A 67 -1.79 -5.24 -21.24
C ALA A 67 -0.30 -5.59 -21.43
N HIS A 68 0.54 -4.58 -21.23
CA HIS A 68 2.00 -4.71 -21.26
C HIS A 68 2.64 -4.25 -19.95
N GLU A 69 1.85 -3.66 -19.06
CA GLU A 69 2.29 -3.16 -17.76
C GLU A 69 1.12 -3.28 -16.78
N TYR A 70 1.47 -3.56 -15.52
CA TYR A 70 0.58 -3.64 -14.39
C TYR A 70 1.04 -2.67 -13.31
N GLN A 71 0.08 -2.05 -12.66
CA GLN A 71 0.30 -1.39 -11.39
C GLN A 71 -0.24 -2.28 -10.29
N VAL A 72 0.59 -2.51 -9.28
CA VAL A 72 0.29 -3.36 -8.14
C VAL A 72 0.48 -2.55 -6.87
N LYS A 73 -0.43 -2.70 -5.92
CA LYS A 73 -0.32 -2.11 -4.59
C LYS A 73 -0.58 -3.17 -3.52
N LEU A 74 0.19 -3.13 -2.44
CA LEU A 74 -0.04 -3.95 -1.24
C LEU A 74 -0.63 -3.09 -0.15
N TYR A 75 -1.56 -3.66 0.62
CA TYR A 75 -2.26 -3.01 1.71
C TYR A 75 -2.26 -3.87 2.97
N ILE A 76 -2.25 -3.20 4.11
CA ILE A 76 -2.57 -3.76 5.42
C ILE A 76 -4.08 -3.62 5.64
N ALA A 77 -4.73 -4.68 6.13
CA ALA A 77 -6.19 -4.81 6.26
C ALA A 77 -6.67 -5.04 7.71
N ASP A 78 -5.89 -4.61 8.69
CA ASP A 78 -6.08 -4.95 10.10
C ASP A 78 -7.41 -4.54 10.70
N ASN A 79 -7.98 -3.44 10.21
CA ASN A 79 -9.22 -2.86 10.70
C ASN A 79 -10.35 -2.92 9.65
N MET A 80 -10.19 -3.73 8.59
CA MET A 80 -11.18 -3.79 7.51
C MET A 80 -12.05 -5.04 7.58
N GLU A 81 -13.37 -4.85 7.56
CA GLU A 81 -14.33 -5.93 7.32
C GLU A 81 -14.44 -6.20 5.81
N ARG A 82 -13.50 -6.96 5.24
CA ARG A 82 -13.62 -7.50 3.88
C ARG A 82 -14.24 -8.90 3.95
N ASP A 83 -15.44 -9.08 3.40
CA ASP A 83 -16.06 -10.40 3.28
C ASP A 83 -15.61 -11.14 2.00
N GLU A 84 -15.86 -12.45 1.94
CA GLU A 84 -15.54 -13.31 0.79
C GLU A 84 -16.23 -12.87 -0.52
N ASP A 85 -17.28 -12.06 -0.44
CA ASP A 85 -18.09 -11.60 -1.57
C ASP A 85 -17.61 -10.25 -2.14
N ASN A 86 -16.87 -9.44 -1.38
CA ASN A 86 -16.47 -8.08 -1.75
C ASN A 86 -14.96 -7.88 -2.04
N TRP A 87 -14.07 -8.83 -1.73
CA TRP A 87 -12.63 -8.62 -1.90
C TRP A 87 -12.14 -8.42 -3.35
N ARG A 88 -12.94 -8.81 -4.34
CA ARG A 88 -12.53 -8.72 -5.77
C ARG A 88 -12.67 -7.34 -6.35
N LYS A 89 -13.64 -6.55 -5.88
CA LYS A 89 -13.93 -5.22 -6.40
C LYS A 89 -13.38 -4.20 -5.44
N VAL A 90 -12.37 -3.48 -5.90
CA VAL A 90 -11.70 -2.45 -5.11
C VAL A 90 -12.17 -1.12 -5.67
N ASP A 91 -13.10 -0.49 -4.97
CA ASP A 91 -13.52 0.88 -5.24
C ASP A 91 -12.79 1.81 -4.26
N PHE A 92 -11.82 2.58 -4.75
CA PHE A 92 -11.02 3.49 -3.91
C PHE A 92 -11.81 4.70 -3.41
N ASP A 93 -13.01 4.92 -3.94
CA ASP A 93 -13.93 5.95 -3.49
C ASP A 93 -14.87 5.41 -2.38
N ASP A 94 -14.72 4.15 -1.97
CA ASP A 94 -15.42 3.52 -0.84
C ASP A 94 -14.71 3.87 0.48
N GLU A 95 -15.47 4.41 1.44
CA GLU A 95 -14.98 4.82 2.78
C GLU A 95 -14.21 3.68 3.49
N SER A 96 -14.53 2.41 3.17
CA SER A 96 -13.86 1.24 3.74
C SER A 96 -12.36 1.15 3.42
N LEU A 97 -11.89 1.76 2.33
CA LEU A 97 -10.45 1.78 1.99
C LEU A 97 -9.69 2.97 2.57
N GLU A 98 -10.35 3.92 3.23
CA GLU A 98 -9.67 5.03 3.92
C GLU A 98 -8.82 4.54 5.10
N GLU A 99 -9.17 3.40 5.69
CA GLU A 99 -8.45 2.78 6.81
C GLU A 99 -7.31 1.85 6.36
N ALA A 100 -7.21 1.52 5.07
CA ALA A 100 -6.20 0.62 4.54
C ALA A 100 -4.86 1.34 4.30
N GLU A 101 -3.81 0.95 5.02
CA GLU A 101 -2.48 1.50 4.79
C GLU A 101 -1.83 0.86 3.56
N CYS A 102 -1.47 1.68 2.56
CA CYS A 102 -0.74 1.21 1.38
C CYS A 102 0.76 1.11 1.68
N VAL A 103 1.27 -0.12 1.76
CA VAL A 103 2.67 -0.40 2.11
C VAL A 103 3.61 -0.25 0.92
N ILE A 104 3.16 -0.64 -0.28
CA ILE A 104 3.97 -0.53 -1.49
C ILE A 104 3.11 -0.28 -2.73
N THR A 105 3.63 0.54 -3.65
CA THR A 105 3.14 0.68 -5.02
C THR A 105 4.25 0.35 -6.00
N ARG A 106 4.00 -0.57 -6.94
CA ARG A 106 4.98 -1.02 -7.92
C ARG A 106 4.38 -1.09 -9.33
N ARG A 107 5.22 -0.88 -10.34
CA ARG A 107 4.91 -1.21 -11.74
C ARG A 107 5.72 -2.43 -12.18
N THR A 108 5.10 -3.31 -12.95
CA THR A 108 5.76 -4.50 -13.49
C THR A 108 5.17 -4.90 -14.84
N GLY A 109 6.00 -5.49 -15.71
CA GLY A 109 5.55 -6.16 -16.94
C GLY A 109 5.20 -7.64 -16.72
N GLU A 110 5.47 -8.17 -15.53
CA GLU A 110 5.20 -9.56 -15.17
C GLU A 110 3.78 -9.73 -14.63
N THR A 111 3.35 -10.98 -14.47
CA THR A 111 2.05 -11.35 -13.87
C THR A 111 2.19 -11.88 -12.45
N SER A 112 3.29 -11.50 -11.79
CA SER A 112 3.62 -11.87 -10.42
C SER A 112 4.41 -10.76 -9.72
N CYS A 113 4.30 -10.69 -8.39
CA CYS A 113 5.13 -9.81 -7.58
C CYS A 113 5.40 -10.49 -6.23
N ASP A 114 6.67 -10.51 -5.80
CA ASP A 114 7.05 -10.90 -4.45
C ASP A 114 7.00 -9.69 -3.52
N PHE A 115 6.35 -9.86 -2.38
CA PHE A 115 6.15 -8.86 -1.34
C PHE A 115 6.86 -9.21 -0.03
N SER A 116 7.65 -10.29 0.00
CA SER A 116 8.32 -10.80 1.21
C SER A 116 9.06 -9.74 2.02
N ALA A 117 9.69 -8.76 1.36
CA ALA A 117 10.42 -7.69 2.02
C ALA A 117 9.53 -6.66 2.77
N TYR A 118 8.22 -6.69 2.56
CA TYR A 118 7.23 -5.72 3.05
C TYR A 118 6.14 -6.38 3.91
N MET A 119 6.15 -7.70 4.02
CA MET A 119 5.20 -8.47 4.82
C MET A 119 5.91 -8.96 6.08
N ASN A 120 5.32 -8.67 7.23
CA ASN A 120 5.72 -9.19 8.53
C ASN A 120 4.56 -9.92 9.22
N ASP A 121 4.87 -10.70 10.25
CA ASP A 121 3.95 -11.65 10.90
C ASP A 121 2.84 -10.99 11.77
N LEU A 122 2.67 -9.67 11.73
CA LEU A 122 1.75 -8.94 12.63
C LEU A 122 0.51 -8.36 11.94
N HIS A 123 0.36 -8.52 10.62
CA HIS A 123 -0.70 -7.86 9.86
C HIS A 123 -1.48 -8.81 8.94
N THR A 124 -2.66 -8.38 8.52
CA THR A 124 -3.43 -9.02 7.45
C THR A 124 -3.16 -8.23 6.18
N TYR A 125 -2.84 -8.92 5.08
CA TYR A 125 -2.48 -8.26 3.84
C TYR A 125 -3.38 -8.67 2.68
N PHE A 126 -3.59 -7.73 1.77
CA PHE A 126 -4.09 -8.02 0.42
C PHE A 126 -3.35 -7.14 -0.57
N PHE A 127 -3.27 -7.58 -1.82
CA PHE A 127 -2.78 -6.74 -2.89
C PHE A 127 -3.86 -6.50 -3.91
N VAL A 128 -3.70 -5.42 -4.65
CA VAL A 128 -4.61 -5.01 -5.72
C VAL A 128 -3.78 -4.76 -6.96
N VAL A 129 -4.34 -5.13 -8.10
CA VAL A 129 -3.67 -5.00 -9.39
C VAL A 129 -4.63 -4.47 -10.44
N ARG A 130 -4.09 -3.64 -11.35
CA ARG A 130 -4.78 -3.23 -12.57
C ARG A 130 -3.81 -3.21 -13.75
N ALA A 131 -4.34 -3.43 -14.95
CA ALA A 131 -3.59 -3.17 -16.16
C ALA A 131 -3.47 -1.67 -16.41
N THR A 132 -2.26 -1.19 -16.69
CA THR A 132 -1.98 0.22 -16.97
C THR A 132 -1.35 0.40 -18.34
N PRO A 133 -1.71 1.47 -19.08
CA PRO A 133 -1.06 1.76 -20.34
C PRO A 133 0.37 2.22 -20.10
N LYS A 134 1.23 1.96 -21.09
CA LYS A 134 2.56 2.57 -21.13
C LYS A 134 2.41 4.08 -21.10
N VAL A 135 3.40 4.78 -20.55
CA VAL A 135 3.38 6.25 -20.42
C VAL A 135 3.06 6.95 -21.75
N SER A 136 3.61 6.45 -22.86
CA SER A 136 3.35 6.96 -24.22
C SER A 136 1.91 6.80 -24.71
N GLU A 137 1.12 5.93 -24.08
CA GLU A 137 -0.23 5.55 -24.51
C GLU A 137 -1.33 6.13 -23.59
N GLN A 138 -0.95 6.74 -22.47
CA GLN A 138 -1.87 7.27 -21.45
C GLN A 138 -2.81 8.38 -21.96
N ALA A 139 -2.44 9.06 -23.06
CA ALA A 139 -3.27 10.11 -23.65
C ALA A 139 -4.55 9.57 -24.32
N TYR A 140 -4.61 8.28 -24.64
CA TYR A 140 -5.72 7.69 -25.40
C TYR A 140 -6.18 6.31 -24.92
N VAL A 141 -5.44 5.66 -24.03
CA VAL A 141 -5.81 4.39 -23.38
C VAL A 141 -6.06 4.65 -21.90
N LYS A 142 -7.17 4.15 -21.35
CA LYS A 142 -7.42 4.23 -19.91
C LYS A 142 -6.97 2.94 -19.22
N ALA A 143 -6.45 3.11 -18.02
CA ALA A 143 -6.14 1.99 -17.14
C ALA A 143 -7.42 1.16 -16.86
N GLY A 144 -7.21 -0.13 -16.62
CA GLY A 144 -8.28 -1.00 -16.16
C GLY A 144 -8.74 -0.67 -14.75
N SER A 145 -9.90 -1.23 -14.38
CA SER A 145 -10.35 -1.26 -12.99
C SER A 145 -9.37 -2.06 -12.13
N TRP A 146 -9.38 -1.78 -10.84
CA TRP A 146 -8.61 -2.55 -9.87
C TRP A 146 -9.31 -3.86 -9.52
N THR A 147 -8.49 -4.89 -9.30
CA THR A 147 -8.94 -6.18 -8.77
C THR A 147 -8.07 -6.54 -7.59
N GLY A 148 -8.71 -6.88 -6.47
CA GLY A 148 -8.03 -7.30 -5.25
C GLY A 148 -7.75 -8.80 -5.23
N SER A 149 -6.74 -9.19 -4.46
CA SER A 149 -6.51 -10.56 -4.02
C SER A 149 -7.41 -10.89 -2.83
N PRO A 150 -7.58 -12.18 -2.50
CA PRO A 150 -8.03 -12.57 -1.17
C PRO A 150 -7.08 -12.00 -0.12
N ASP A 151 -7.55 -11.93 1.12
CA ASP A 151 -6.72 -11.57 2.25
C ASP A 151 -5.82 -12.75 2.63
N VAL A 152 -4.58 -12.48 2.99
CA VAL A 152 -3.71 -13.41 3.69
C VAL A 152 -3.43 -12.82 5.06
N ASP A 153 -3.98 -13.47 6.06
CA ASP A 153 -3.74 -13.16 7.44
C ASP A 153 -2.40 -13.75 7.88
N TYR A 154 -1.39 -12.89 8.04
CA TYR A 154 -0.09 -13.28 8.59
C TYR A 154 -0.08 -13.32 10.12
N ARG A 155 -1.10 -12.77 10.79
CA ARG A 155 -1.33 -13.02 12.23
C ARG A 155 -1.73 -14.47 12.46
N ALA A 156 -2.56 -14.99 11.55
CA ALA A 156 -3.20 -16.29 11.70
C ALA A 156 -2.24 -17.49 11.61
N LYS A 157 -0.99 -17.32 11.18
CA LYS A 157 -0.01 -18.42 11.07
C LYS A 157 0.78 -18.70 12.34
N GLN A 158 0.55 -17.93 13.41
CA GLN A 158 1.14 -18.19 14.72
C GLN A 158 0.16 -17.89 15.85
N VAL A 159 -0.91 -18.68 16.00
CA VAL A 159 -1.41 -18.88 17.37
C VAL A 159 -0.36 -19.76 18.08
N ILE A 160 0.73 -19.13 18.49
CA ILE A 160 1.79 -19.73 19.29
C ILE A 160 1.64 -19.29 20.74
N GLY A 161 2.10 -20.14 21.65
CA GLY A 161 1.91 -19.95 23.07
C GLY A 161 0.61 -20.57 23.60
N TYR A 162 0.17 -20.13 24.77
CA TYR A 162 -1.04 -20.65 25.42
C TYR A 162 -2.30 -20.02 24.81
N THR A 163 -3.33 -20.84 24.56
CA THR A 163 -4.53 -20.42 23.78
C THR A 163 -5.85 -20.84 24.42
N ASP A 164 -5.81 -21.67 25.46
CA ASP A 164 -6.96 -22.32 26.08
C ASP A 164 -7.15 -21.91 27.55
N GLY A 165 -6.22 -21.13 28.08
CA GLY A 165 -6.29 -20.56 29.42
C GLY A 165 -7.16 -19.31 29.50
N LYS A 166 -7.22 -18.73 30.69
CA LYS A 166 -8.10 -17.59 31.00
C LYS A 166 -7.38 -16.58 31.89
N TRP A 167 -7.49 -15.31 31.53
CA TRP A 167 -7.09 -14.22 32.42
C TRP A 167 -7.98 -14.18 33.67
N ARG A 168 -7.34 -14.07 34.84
CA ARG A 168 -7.95 -13.91 36.15
C ARG A 168 -7.44 -12.61 36.77
N ASN A 169 -8.35 -11.72 37.14
CA ASN A 169 -8.02 -10.43 37.71
C ASN A 169 -8.20 -10.48 39.23
N TYR A 170 -7.20 -10.00 39.96
CA TYR A 170 -7.15 -9.87 41.41
C TYR A 170 -6.82 -8.42 41.78
N LEU A 171 -6.84 -8.12 43.08
CA LEU A 171 -6.45 -6.80 43.60
C LEU A 171 -4.98 -6.48 43.30
N GLU A 172 -4.13 -7.50 43.29
CA GLU A 172 -2.69 -7.40 43.08
C GLU A 172 -2.30 -7.34 41.60
N GLY A 173 -3.20 -7.77 40.70
CA GLY A 173 -2.97 -7.78 39.25
C GLY A 173 -3.66 -8.93 38.53
N SER A 174 -3.29 -9.15 37.27
CA SER A 174 -3.85 -10.21 36.42
C SER A 174 -2.91 -11.42 36.36
N ARG A 175 -3.47 -12.62 36.42
CA ARG A 175 -2.77 -13.90 36.23
C ARG A 175 -3.42 -14.69 35.09
N TYR A 176 -2.68 -15.57 34.43
CA TYR A 176 -3.23 -16.44 33.40
C TYR A 176 -3.40 -17.86 33.93
N GLN A 177 -4.64 -18.34 34.00
CA GLN A 177 -4.99 -19.67 34.48
C GLN A 177 -5.04 -20.67 33.33
N LEU A 178 -4.29 -21.76 33.42
CA LEU A 178 -4.29 -22.86 32.47
C LEU A 178 -5.54 -23.75 32.62
N VAL A 179 -5.79 -24.63 31.64
CA VAL A 179 -6.96 -25.53 31.62
C VAL A 179 -7.00 -26.48 32.82
N ASP A 180 -5.84 -26.89 33.32
CA ASP A 180 -5.71 -27.75 34.51
C ASP A 180 -5.94 -27.01 35.84
N GLY A 181 -6.18 -25.69 35.78
CA GLY A 181 -6.44 -24.83 36.92
C GLY A 181 -5.20 -24.20 37.53
N THR A 182 -4.00 -24.55 37.07
CA THR A 182 -2.73 -23.93 37.47
C THR A 182 -2.53 -22.57 36.81
N TYR A 183 -1.45 -21.85 37.12
CA TYR A 183 -1.16 -20.52 36.57
C TYR A 183 0.22 -20.51 35.91
N LEU A 184 0.39 -19.63 34.92
CA LEU A 184 1.70 -19.41 34.30
C LEU A 184 2.76 -18.97 35.31
N GLU A 185 3.97 -19.46 35.07
CA GLU A 185 5.15 -19.13 35.86
C GLU A 185 5.75 -17.78 35.46
N ALA A 186 6.68 -17.30 36.27
CA ALA A 186 7.41 -16.06 36.07
C ALA A 186 8.17 -16.01 34.73
N GLY A 187 8.47 -14.80 34.28
CA GLY A 187 9.25 -14.57 33.06
C GLY A 187 8.38 -14.36 31.82
N TRP A 188 9.04 -14.41 30.66
CA TRP A 188 8.39 -14.17 29.38
C TRP A 188 7.51 -15.35 28.99
N GLN A 189 6.25 -15.06 28.71
CA GLN A 189 5.25 -16.04 28.31
C GLN A 189 4.55 -15.56 27.04
N LEU A 190 4.38 -16.47 26.10
CA LEU A 190 3.69 -16.20 24.84
C LEU A 190 2.25 -16.71 24.97
N ILE A 191 1.29 -15.83 24.74
CA ILE A 191 -0.15 -16.11 24.90
C ILE A 191 -0.85 -15.47 23.72
N GLU A 192 -1.59 -16.27 22.94
CA GLU A 192 -2.35 -15.78 21.79
C GLU A 192 -1.53 -14.83 20.89
N ALA A 193 -0.33 -15.30 20.48
CA ALA A 193 0.63 -14.55 19.65
C ALA A 193 1.25 -13.29 20.28
N SER A 194 0.96 -12.97 21.54
CA SER A 194 1.52 -11.81 22.24
C SER A 194 2.44 -12.23 23.38
N TRP A 195 3.60 -11.56 23.50
CA TRP A 195 4.49 -11.75 24.64
C TRP A 195 4.00 -10.96 25.84
N TYR A 196 4.06 -11.59 27.00
CA TYR A 196 3.76 -11.03 28.32
C TYR A 196 4.91 -11.35 29.26
N LEU A 197 5.11 -10.51 30.27
CA LEU A 197 6.09 -10.77 31.33
C LEU A 197 5.36 -10.97 32.65
N PHE A 198 5.69 -12.05 33.35
CA PHE A 198 5.13 -12.35 34.67
C PHE A 198 6.19 -12.18 35.76
N ASP A 199 5.76 -11.68 36.93
CA ASP A 199 6.60 -11.63 38.13
C ASP A 199 6.74 -13.02 38.79
N GLU A 200 7.55 -13.09 39.85
CA GLU A 200 7.81 -14.33 40.59
C GLU A 200 6.56 -14.96 41.23
N GLN A 201 5.49 -14.17 41.39
CA GLN A 201 4.22 -14.60 41.96
C GLN A 201 3.20 -14.97 40.85
N GLY A 202 3.59 -14.84 39.59
CA GLY A 202 2.78 -15.17 38.41
C GLY A 202 1.73 -14.11 38.10
N TYR A 203 1.94 -12.85 38.49
CA TYR A 203 1.16 -11.70 38.04
C TYR A 203 1.82 -11.04 36.83
N ARG A 204 0.99 -10.66 35.86
CA ARG A 204 1.40 -10.00 34.63
C ARG A 204 1.88 -8.58 34.92
N LEU A 205 3.08 -8.28 34.46
CA LEU A 205 3.68 -6.95 34.52
C LEU A 205 3.16 -6.04 33.40
N THR A 206 3.27 -4.74 33.62
CA THR A 206 2.94 -3.66 32.68
C THR A 206 4.00 -2.57 32.76
N GLY A 207 3.98 -1.62 31.83
CA GLY A 207 4.92 -0.50 31.77
C GLY A 207 6.35 -0.88 31.37
N TRP A 208 7.29 0.00 31.65
CA TRP A 208 8.70 -0.16 31.33
C TRP A 208 9.36 -1.27 32.15
N GLN A 209 10.13 -2.11 31.46
CA GLN A 209 10.90 -3.21 32.04
C GLN A 209 12.34 -3.17 31.53
N GLU A 210 13.30 -3.34 32.43
CA GLU A 210 14.71 -3.46 32.08
C GLU A 210 15.21 -4.88 32.41
N ARG A 211 15.77 -5.57 31.42
CA ARG A 211 16.28 -6.94 31.53
C ARG A 211 17.55 -7.07 30.70
N ASP A 212 18.63 -7.55 31.31
CA ASP A 212 19.92 -7.77 30.64
C ASP A 212 20.44 -6.55 29.86
N GLY A 213 20.21 -5.34 30.40
CA GLY A 213 20.60 -4.07 29.78
C GLY A 213 19.72 -3.65 28.58
N LYS A 214 18.65 -4.38 28.30
CA LYS A 214 17.64 -4.07 27.27
C LYS A 214 16.38 -3.51 27.94
N LYS A 215 15.75 -2.55 27.27
CA LYS A 215 14.49 -1.95 27.72
C LYS A 215 13.34 -2.44 26.87
N TYR A 216 12.25 -2.78 27.53
CA TYR A 216 11.01 -3.28 26.95
C TYR A 216 9.85 -2.46 27.49
N TYR A 217 8.79 -2.30 26.70
CA TYR A 217 7.57 -1.68 27.16
C TYR A 217 6.42 -2.67 27.06
N LEU A 218 5.73 -2.89 28.17
CA LEU A 218 4.50 -3.67 28.22
C LEU A 218 3.33 -2.69 28.28
N GLY A 219 2.39 -2.78 27.35
CA GLY A 219 1.21 -1.91 27.35
C GLY A 219 0.32 -2.11 28.58
N ASP A 220 -0.78 -1.37 28.67
CA ASP A 220 -1.73 -1.50 29.79
C ASP A 220 -2.37 -2.89 29.85
N SER A 221 -2.55 -3.53 28.69
CA SER A 221 -2.96 -4.92 28.55
C SER A 221 -1.85 -5.92 28.92
N GLY A 222 -0.63 -5.45 29.20
CA GLY A 222 0.58 -6.22 29.49
C GLY A 222 1.24 -6.87 28.27
N GLN A 223 0.72 -6.63 27.06
CA GLN A 223 1.35 -7.09 25.82
C GLN A 223 2.65 -6.33 25.57
N LEU A 224 3.68 -7.04 25.14
CA LEU A 224 4.95 -6.47 24.72
C LEU A 224 4.74 -5.60 23.47
N ALA A 225 5.16 -4.34 23.56
CA ALA A 225 5.21 -3.45 22.42
C ALA A 225 6.34 -3.85 21.45
N THR A 226 6.02 -3.89 20.17
CA THR A 226 6.96 -4.00 19.04
C THR A 226 6.59 -2.93 18.02
N GLY A 227 7.56 -2.46 17.23
CA GLY A 227 7.36 -1.33 16.34
C GLY A 227 7.11 -0.02 17.09
N TRP A 228 6.33 0.88 16.50
CA TRP A 228 6.00 2.19 17.08
C TRP A 228 4.98 2.07 18.21
N PHE A 229 5.23 2.76 19.32
CA PHE A 229 4.28 2.89 20.42
C PHE A 229 4.38 4.25 21.12
N VAL A 230 3.29 4.66 21.78
CA VAL A 230 3.23 5.91 22.53
C VAL A 230 3.24 5.60 24.03
N TRP A 231 4.09 6.31 24.76
CA TRP A 231 4.05 6.35 26.22
C TRP A 231 4.24 7.77 26.71
N ASN A 232 3.34 8.23 27.58
CA ASN A 232 3.38 9.57 28.16
C ASN A 232 3.59 10.68 27.10
N GLU A 233 2.74 10.67 26.05
CA GLU A 233 2.74 11.61 24.93
C GLU A 233 4.01 11.59 24.04
N ASN A 234 4.94 10.67 24.28
CA ASN A 234 6.16 10.51 23.50
C ASN A 234 6.10 9.22 22.65
N TRP A 235 6.65 9.30 21.44
CA TRP A 235 6.78 8.15 20.55
C TRP A 235 8.08 7.40 20.79
N TYR A 236 7.99 6.08 20.80
CA TYR A 236 9.09 5.15 20.95
C TYR A 236 9.03 4.11 19.84
N TYR A 237 10.16 3.44 19.60
CA TYR A 237 10.22 2.32 18.66
C TYR A 237 10.93 1.13 19.31
N ALA A 238 10.32 -0.05 19.21
CA ALA A 238 10.90 -1.32 19.59
C ALA A 238 11.14 -2.20 18.36
N ASP A 239 12.23 -2.97 18.36
CA ASP A 239 12.48 -3.95 17.29
C ASP A 239 11.53 -5.16 17.37
N SER A 240 11.73 -6.14 16.49
CA SER A 240 10.93 -7.37 16.46
C SER A 240 11.03 -8.22 17.72
N ASP A 241 12.10 -8.06 18.50
CA ASP A 241 12.29 -8.72 19.79
C ASP A 241 11.72 -7.89 20.96
N GLY A 242 11.09 -6.76 20.67
CA GLY A 242 10.51 -5.82 21.65
C GLY A 242 11.54 -4.94 22.35
N VAL A 243 12.78 -4.90 21.87
CA VAL A 243 13.85 -4.08 22.46
C VAL A 243 13.71 -2.64 21.96
N MET A 244 13.59 -1.70 22.90
CA MET A 244 13.56 -0.27 22.62
C MET A 244 14.82 0.18 21.90
N GLN A 245 14.66 0.89 20.79
CA GLN A 245 15.75 1.39 19.97
C GLN A 245 16.14 2.82 20.35
N THR A 246 17.42 3.13 20.10
CA THR A 246 17.98 4.49 20.21
C THR A 246 18.79 4.80 18.95
N GLY A 247 19.02 6.07 18.65
CA GLY A 247 19.74 6.50 17.45
C GLY A 247 18.90 6.37 16.17
N TRP A 248 19.57 6.22 15.03
CA TRP A 248 18.91 6.11 13.73
C TRP A 248 18.33 4.71 13.51
N ILE A 249 17.01 4.65 13.33
CA ILE A 249 16.29 3.45 12.92
C ILE A 249 15.83 3.56 11.47
N MET A 250 15.74 2.44 10.77
CA MET A 250 15.14 2.33 9.44
C MET A 250 13.90 1.44 9.56
N THR A 251 12.72 2.04 9.53
CA THR A 251 11.47 1.28 9.69
C THR A 251 10.99 0.68 8.37
N GLU A 252 11.36 1.32 7.26
CA GLU A 252 11.12 0.88 5.90
C GLU A 252 12.31 1.30 5.01
N PRO A 253 12.53 0.65 3.85
CA PRO A 253 13.58 1.06 2.92
C PRO A 253 13.53 2.55 2.58
N GLY A 254 14.50 3.32 3.07
CA GLY A 254 14.60 4.76 2.82
C GLY A 254 13.84 5.66 3.80
N LYS A 255 13.05 5.11 4.74
CA LYS A 255 12.44 5.89 5.84
C LYS A 255 13.26 5.73 7.11
N TYR A 256 13.86 6.83 7.55
CA TYR A 256 14.70 6.87 8.75
C TYR A 256 14.09 7.79 9.80
N TYR A 257 14.20 7.36 11.05
CA TYR A 257 13.77 8.14 12.21
C TYR A 257 14.90 8.16 13.23
N TYR A 258 15.04 9.27 13.96
CA TYR A 258 16.02 9.38 15.02
C TYR A 258 15.33 9.29 16.38
N MET A 259 15.77 8.32 17.17
CA MET A 259 15.40 8.13 18.57
C MET A 259 16.52 8.71 19.45
N ASP A 260 16.20 9.52 20.44
CA ASP A 260 17.20 10.08 21.36
C ASP A 260 17.80 9.01 22.29
N GLU A 261 18.67 9.42 23.21
CA GLU A 261 19.32 8.51 24.18
C GLU A 261 18.32 7.85 25.15
N ASN A 262 17.12 8.43 25.29
CA ASN A 262 16.02 7.89 26.09
C ASN A 262 15.04 7.06 25.24
N GLY A 263 15.28 6.95 23.93
CA GLY A 263 14.41 6.25 22.99
C GLY A 263 13.20 7.07 22.54
N ILE A 264 13.16 8.37 22.81
CA ILE A 264 12.08 9.27 22.37
C ILE A 264 12.34 9.70 20.93
N TRP A 265 11.34 9.58 20.09
CA TRP A 265 11.42 10.05 18.71
C TRP A 265 11.58 11.57 18.67
N VAL A 266 12.56 12.02 17.90
CA VAL A 266 12.81 13.43 17.64
C VAL A 266 12.35 13.76 16.22
N GLU A 267 11.35 14.63 16.14
CA GLU A 267 10.87 15.20 14.88
C GLU A 267 11.97 16.05 14.20
N ASP A 268 11.96 16.10 12.87
CA ASP A 268 12.83 16.96 12.04
C ASP A 268 14.36 16.78 12.21
N LYS A 269 14.80 15.57 12.57
CA LYS A 269 16.20 15.16 12.40
C LYS A 269 16.44 14.75 10.95
N GLU A 270 17.30 15.48 10.23
CA GLU A 270 17.78 15.07 8.90
C GLU A 270 18.95 14.09 9.04
N LYS A 271 18.91 12.99 8.28
CA LYS A 271 20.04 12.08 8.13
C LYS A 271 20.84 12.56 6.94
N ASP A 272 22.03 13.12 7.17
CA ASP A 272 22.98 13.38 6.11
C ASP A 272 23.39 12.03 5.49
N VAL A 273 22.80 11.70 4.35
CA VAL A 273 23.22 10.56 3.54
C VAL A 273 24.32 11.09 2.63
N ASP A 274 25.57 10.94 3.07
CA ASP A 274 26.72 11.19 2.19
C ASP A 274 26.62 10.24 0.98
N VAL A 275 26.48 10.83 -0.20
CA VAL A 275 26.32 10.17 -1.52
C VAL A 275 27.66 9.75 -2.10
#